data_AF-A0A6P9AVT3-F1
#
_entry.id   AF-A0A6P9AVT3-F1
#
_cell.length_a   1.000
_cell.length_b   1.000
_cell.length_c   1.000
_cell.angle_alpha   90.00
_cell.angle_beta   90.00
_cell.angle_gamma   90.00
#
_symmetry.space_group_name_H-M   'P 1'
#
loop_
_entity.id
_entity.type
_entity.pdbx_description
1 polymer ?
#
loop_
_entity_poly.entity_id
_entity_poly.type
_entity_poly.pdbx_seq_one_letter_code
_entity_poly.pdbx_strand_id
1 'polypeptide(L)'
;MADWAYIAECVQVASPMPLFGNGDIFSFEDANQAMQSGVSGVMIARGALIKPWIFTEIKEQRHWDISSRERLDILQDYTNYGLEHWGSDTQGVEKTRKFLLEWLSFLCRYIPVGLLERLPQRINERPPYYLGRDYLETLMASQNVDDWIKISEMLLGRVPANFSFLPKHKANSYK
;
A
#
# COMPACT_ATOMS: atom_id res chain seq x y z
N MET A 1 -2.46 13.49 -12.54
CA MET A 1 -3.69 13.37 -11.74
C MET A 1 -4.75 12.78 -12.64
N ALA A 2 -5.67 11.97 -12.13
CA ALA A 2 -6.76 11.39 -12.91
C ALA A 2 -7.77 12.46 -13.38
N ASP A 3 -8.23 12.35 -14.63
CA ASP A 3 -9.23 13.25 -15.21
C ASP A 3 -10.64 12.63 -15.10
N TRP A 4 -11.29 12.89 -13.96
CA TRP A 4 -12.63 12.35 -13.67
C TRP A 4 -13.75 13.02 -14.47
N ALA A 5 -13.52 14.22 -15.01
CA ALA A 5 -14.48 14.87 -15.90
C ALA A 5 -14.54 14.14 -17.25
N TYR A 6 -13.38 13.81 -17.81
CA TYR A 6 -13.30 12.98 -19.02
C TYR A 6 -13.88 11.56 -18.81
N ILE A 7 -13.67 10.97 -17.63
CA ILE A 7 -14.31 9.68 -17.29
C ILE A 7 -15.84 9.81 -17.32
N ALA A 8 -16.40 10.91 -16.81
CA ALA A 8 -17.85 11.14 -16.85
C ALA A 8 -18.39 11.27 -18.28
N GLU A 9 -17.65 11.92 -19.18
CA GLU A 9 -18.00 11.97 -20.62
C GLU A 9 -17.99 10.55 -21.22
N CYS A 10 -16.96 9.75 -20.90
CA CYS A 10 -16.86 8.37 -21.36
C CYS A 10 -18.00 7.49 -20.85
N VAL A 11 -18.48 7.70 -19.61
CA VAL A 11 -19.66 7.01 -19.06
C VAL A 11 -20.90 7.27 -19.93
N GLN A 12 -21.12 8.52 -20.36
CA GLN A 12 -22.26 8.86 -21.21
C GLN A 12 -22.18 8.16 -22.57
N VAL A 13 -20.99 8.15 -23.18
CA VAL A 13 -20.78 7.54 -24.50
C VAL A 13 -20.86 6.00 -24.45
N ALA A 14 -20.40 5.39 -23.36
CA ALA A 14 -20.36 3.94 -23.21
C ALA A 14 -21.72 3.33 -22.82
N SER A 15 -22.71 4.14 -22.44
CA SER A 15 -24.03 3.65 -22.00
C SER A 15 -24.69 2.74 -23.05
N PRO A 16 -25.24 1.57 -22.67
CA PRO A 16 -25.49 1.09 -21.30
C PRO A 16 -24.37 0.21 -20.71
N MET A 17 -23.21 0.11 -21.34
CA MET A 17 -22.11 -0.73 -20.86
C MET A 17 -21.53 -0.16 -19.54
N PRO A 18 -21.38 -0.99 -18.49
CA PRO A 18 -20.83 -0.53 -17.22
C PRO A 18 -19.36 -0.12 -17.38
N LEU A 19 -19.01 1.05 -16.84
CA LEU A 19 -17.65 1.60 -16.87
C LEU A 19 -17.10 1.72 -15.45
N PHE A 20 -15.89 1.21 -15.25
CA PHE A 20 -15.18 1.30 -13.98
C PHE A 20 -14.10 2.38 -14.05
N GLY A 21 -14.18 3.38 -13.16
CA GLY A 21 -13.20 4.44 -13.09
C GLY A 21 -11.94 4.01 -12.35
N ASN A 22 -10.79 4.57 -12.71
CA ASN A 22 -9.52 4.33 -12.02
C ASN A 22 -8.69 5.61 -11.96
N GLY A 23 -8.08 5.86 -10.80
CA GLY A 23 -7.02 6.84 -10.68
C GLY A 23 -7.06 7.64 -9.38
N ASP A 24 -5.91 7.73 -8.72
CA ASP A 24 -5.65 8.57 -7.54
C ASP A 24 -6.64 8.40 -6.35
N ILE A 25 -7.30 7.25 -6.22
CA ILE A 25 -8.15 6.92 -5.06
C ILE A 25 -7.27 6.45 -3.90
N PHE A 26 -7.29 7.18 -2.79
CA PHE A 26 -6.51 6.88 -1.58
C PHE A 26 -7.26 7.03 -0.25
N SER A 27 -8.49 7.53 -0.29
CA SER A 27 -9.44 7.52 0.83
C SER A 27 -10.85 7.15 0.40
N PHE A 28 -11.76 7.01 1.37
CA PHE A 28 -13.17 6.79 1.09
C PHE A 28 -13.82 8.02 0.45
N GLU A 29 -13.37 9.23 0.80
CA GLU A 29 -13.81 10.47 0.15
C GLU A 29 -13.42 10.51 -1.32
N ASP A 30 -12.18 10.11 -1.67
CA ASP A 30 -11.75 10.02 -3.07
C ASP A 30 -12.65 9.03 -3.85
N ALA A 31 -12.98 7.89 -3.24
CA ALA A 31 -13.87 6.90 -3.85
C ALA A 31 -15.29 7.46 -4.03
N ASN A 32 -15.83 8.14 -3.02
CA ASN A 32 -17.15 8.78 -3.09
C ASN A 32 -17.20 9.86 -4.17
N GLN A 33 -16.17 10.70 -4.25
CA GLN A 33 -16.05 11.73 -5.28
C GLN A 33 -15.95 11.09 -6.67
N ALA A 34 -15.15 10.04 -6.83
CA ALA A 34 -15.04 9.29 -8.08
C ALA A 34 -16.39 8.70 -8.52
N MET A 35 -17.17 8.14 -7.60
CA MET A 35 -18.51 7.59 -7.91
C MET A 35 -19.49 8.66 -8.45
N GLN A 36 -19.29 9.95 -8.13
CA GLN A 36 -20.11 11.04 -8.68
C GLN A 36 -19.94 11.22 -10.19
N SER A 37 -18.89 10.64 -10.80
CA SER A 37 -18.70 10.68 -12.26
C SER A 37 -19.64 9.74 -13.03
N GLY A 38 -20.51 8.99 -12.32
CA GLY A 38 -21.47 8.06 -12.93
C GLY A 38 -20.89 6.69 -13.28
N VAL A 39 -19.67 6.39 -12.85
CA VAL A 39 -19.07 5.06 -13.02
C VAL A 39 -19.85 4.00 -12.24
N SER A 40 -19.87 2.77 -12.76
CA SER A 40 -20.50 1.62 -12.11
C SER A 40 -19.70 1.12 -10.90
N GLY A 41 -18.42 1.51 -10.81
CA GLY A 41 -17.55 1.20 -9.70
C GLY A 41 -16.17 1.83 -9.90
N VAL A 42 -15.32 1.67 -8.89
CA VAL A 42 -13.96 2.19 -8.90
C VAL A 42 -12.94 1.08 -8.74
N MET A 43 -11.85 1.16 -9.51
CA MET A 43 -10.69 0.29 -9.37
C MET A 43 -9.59 1.03 -8.59
N ILE A 44 -8.98 0.35 -7.63
CA ILE A 44 -7.92 0.89 -6.77
C ILE A 44 -6.66 0.07 -6.99
N ALA A 45 -5.57 0.74 -7.39
CA ALA A 45 -4.29 0.10 -7.64
C ALA A 45 -3.26 0.50 -6.58
N ARG A 46 -2.53 1.61 -6.80
CA ARG A 46 -1.48 2.10 -5.88
C ARG A 46 -1.99 2.32 -4.45
N GLY A 47 -3.22 2.82 -4.28
CA GLY A 47 -3.82 3.05 -2.97
C GLY A 47 -3.94 1.77 -2.14
N ALA A 48 -4.28 0.64 -2.77
CA ALA A 48 -4.37 -0.65 -2.10
C ALA A 48 -3.00 -1.25 -1.74
N LEU A 49 -1.93 -0.90 -2.46
CA LEU A 49 -0.56 -1.29 -2.10
C LEU A 49 -0.05 -0.51 -0.88
N ILE A 50 -0.44 0.77 -0.75
CA ILE A 50 0.00 1.62 0.37
C ILE A 50 -0.89 1.39 1.61
N LYS A 51 -2.20 1.25 1.43
CA LYS A 51 -3.21 1.04 2.47
C LYS A 51 -4.12 -0.15 2.11
N PRO A 52 -3.74 -1.39 2.43
CA PRO A 52 -4.54 -2.58 2.10
C PRO A 52 -5.96 -2.55 2.66
N TRP A 53 -6.16 -1.88 3.79
CA TRP A 53 -7.47 -1.67 4.43
C TRP A 53 -8.32 -0.56 3.80
N ILE A 54 -7.91 0.05 2.68
CA ILE A 54 -8.71 1.09 1.99
C ILE A 54 -10.11 0.62 1.61
N PHE A 55 -10.28 -0.67 1.30
CA PHE A 55 -11.59 -1.25 1.03
C PHE A 55 -12.49 -1.24 2.26
N THR A 56 -11.91 -1.42 3.45
CA THR A 56 -12.61 -1.31 4.73
C THR A 56 -12.99 0.14 5.01
N GLU A 57 -12.09 1.10 4.75
CA GLU A 57 -12.41 2.54 4.86
C GLU A 57 -13.58 2.93 3.95
N ILE A 58 -13.60 2.45 2.70
CA ILE A 58 -14.69 2.69 1.75
C ILE A 58 -16.00 2.04 2.22
N LYS A 59 -15.93 0.80 2.71
CA LYS A 59 -17.11 0.09 3.20
C LYS A 59 -17.71 0.76 4.45
N GLU A 60 -16.86 1.21 5.37
CA GLU A 60 -17.27 1.79 6.65
C GLU A 60 -17.42 3.31 6.64
N GLN A 61 -17.04 3.96 5.53
CA GLN A 61 -17.14 5.41 5.36
C GLN A 61 -16.40 6.20 6.46
N ARG A 62 -15.20 5.73 6.82
CA ARG A 62 -14.34 6.37 7.81
C ARG A 62 -12.87 6.07 7.57
N HIS A 63 -12.00 6.95 8.06
CA HIS A 63 -10.57 6.66 8.12
C HIS A 63 -10.26 5.60 9.18
N TRP A 64 -9.32 4.73 8.85
CA TRP A 64 -8.80 3.72 9.76
C TRP A 64 -7.39 4.10 10.19
N ASP A 65 -7.21 4.27 11.50
CA ASP A 65 -5.92 4.50 12.14
C ASP A 65 -5.42 3.23 12.82
N ILE A 66 -5.04 2.23 12.01
CA ILE A 66 -4.61 0.95 12.55
C ILE A 66 -3.25 1.05 13.23
N SER A 67 -3.04 0.21 14.23
CA SER A 67 -1.79 0.10 14.97
C SER A 67 -0.67 -0.55 14.15
N SER A 68 0.57 -0.37 14.59
CA SER A 68 1.74 -1.05 14.03
C SER A 68 1.63 -2.58 14.07
N ARG A 69 0.94 -3.13 15.09
CA ARG A 69 0.66 -4.56 15.23
C ARG A 69 -0.31 -5.07 14.19
N GLU A 70 -1.45 -4.40 14.01
CA GLU A 70 -2.40 -4.76 12.94
C GLU A 70 -1.76 -4.68 11.55
N ARG A 71 -0.84 -3.72 11.33
CA ARG A 71 -0.04 -3.65 10.09
C ARG A 71 0.90 -4.85 9.94
N LEU A 72 1.52 -5.30 11.02
CA LEU A 72 2.40 -6.47 11.01
C LEU A 72 1.62 -7.74 10.75
N ASP A 73 0.42 -7.88 11.33
CA ASP A 73 -0.47 -9.02 11.10
C ASP A 73 -0.83 -9.14 9.62
N ILE A 74 -1.10 -8.02 8.93
CA ILE A 74 -1.31 -8.00 7.46
C ILE A 74 -0.07 -8.52 6.70
N LEU A 75 1.13 -8.13 7.14
CA LEU A 75 2.37 -8.63 6.52
C LEU A 75 2.58 -10.12 6.82
N GLN A 76 2.21 -10.57 8.02
CA GLN A 76 2.27 -11.98 8.41
C GLN A 76 1.34 -12.83 7.54
N ASP A 77 0.09 -12.41 7.38
CA ASP A 77 -0.87 -13.07 6.49
C ASP A 77 -0.34 -13.14 5.05
N TYR A 78 0.20 -12.03 4.53
CA TYR A 78 0.82 -12.00 3.21
C TYR A 78 1.96 -13.02 3.08
N THR A 79 2.85 -13.10 4.07
CA THR A 79 3.95 -14.06 4.04
C THR A 79 3.46 -15.49 4.14
N ASN A 80 2.43 -15.77 4.95
CA ASN A 80 1.83 -17.10 5.05
C ASN A 80 1.25 -17.53 3.69
N TYR A 81 0.48 -16.67 3.04
CA TYR A 81 -0.05 -16.94 1.69
C TYR A 81 1.06 -17.13 0.65
N GLY A 82 2.15 -16.37 0.75
CA GLY A 82 3.32 -16.55 -0.11
C GLY A 82 3.96 -17.92 0.06
N LEU A 83 4.14 -18.39 1.30
CA LEU A 83 4.70 -19.70 1.60
C LEU A 83 3.76 -20.85 1.24
N GLU A 84 2.44 -20.68 1.41
CA GLU A 84 1.45 -21.65 0.93
C GLU A 84 1.49 -21.78 -0.60
N HIS A 85 1.67 -20.66 -1.31
CA HIS A 85 1.63 -20.63 -2.77
C HIS A 85 2.96 -21.05 -3.44
N TRP A 86 4.11 -20.61 -2.90
CA TRP A 86 5.44 -20.87 -3.48
C TRP A 86 6.25 -21.95 -2.76
N GLY A 87 5.80 -22.41 -1.60
CA GLY A 87 6.50 -23.37 -0.76
C GLY A 87 7.30 -22.71 0.37
N SER A 88 7.62 -23.51 1.38
CA SER A 88 8.46 -23.14 2.53
C SER A 88 9.91 -23.62 2.41
N ASP A 89 10.30 -24.14 1.24
CA ASP A 89 11.69 -24.40 0.92
C ASP A 89 12.45 -23.08 0.65
N THR A 90 13.77 -23.17 0.50
CA THR A 90 14.60 -21.96 0.29
C THR A 90 14.12 -21.13 -0.90
N GLN A 91 13.68 -21.76 -2.00
CA GLN A 91 13.22 -21.03 -3.18
C GLN A 91 11.90 -20.30 -2.92
N GLY A 92 10.94 -20.95 -2.26
CA GLY A 92 9.65 -20.36 -1.93
C GLY A 92 9.77 -19.22 -0.92
N VAL A 93 10.63 -19.37 0.09
CA VAL A 93 10.93 -18.30 1.07
C VAL A 93 11.55 -17.09 0.37
N GLU A 94 12.58 -17.29 -0.47
CA GLU A 94 13.25 -16.17 -1.15
C GLU A 94 12.33 -15.48 -2.17
N LYS A 95 11.44 -16.24 -2.82
CA LYS A 95 10.42 -15.67 -3.71
C LYS A 95 9.40 -14.83 -2.93
N THR A 96 8.90 -15.34 -1.81
CA THR A 96 8.01 -14.60 -0.90
C THR A 96 8.68 -13.31 -0.42
N ARG A 97 9.92 -13.41 0.06
CA ARG A 97 10.71 -12.28 0.55
C ARG A 97 10.88 -11.21 -0.51
N LYS A 98 11.21 -11.60 -1.75
CA LYS A 98 11.38 -10.66 -2.85
C LYS A 98 10.11 -9.84 -3.09
N PHE A 99 8.94 -10.47 -3.17
CA PHE A 99 7.70 -9.72 -3.38
C PHE A 99 7.27 -8.91 -2.15
N LEU A 100 7.52 -9.40 -0.94
CA LEU A 100 7.34 -8.64 0.30
C LEU A 100 8.17 -7.34 0.28
N LEU A 101 9.46 -7.42 -0.06
CA LEU A 101 10.35 -6.27 -0.12
C LEU A 101 9.92 -5.25 -1.18
N GLU A 102 9.43 -5.71 -2.34
CA GLU A 102 8.84 -4.82 -3.33
C GLU A 102 7.58 -4.12 -2.80
N TRP A 103 6.74 -4.84 -2.05
CA TRP A 103 5.52 -4.27 -1.48
C TRP A 103 5.81 -3.27 -0.35
N LEU A 104 6.81 -3.52 0.49
CA LEU A 104 7.25 -2.59 1.54
C LEU A 104 7.65 -1.22 0.97
N SER A 105 8.15 -1.17 -0.27
CA SER A 105 8.45 0.10 -0.97
C SER A 105 7.22 0.97 -1.28
N PHE A 106 6.01 0.39 -1.22
CA PHE A 106 4.74 1.10 -1.27
C PHE A 106 4.18 1.34 0.14
N LEU A 107 4.17 0.31 0.98
CA LEU A 107 3.58 0.36 2.32
C LEU A 107 4.21 1.46 3.19
N CYS A 108 5.50 1.74 3.02
CA CYS A 108 6.20 2.79 3.76
C CYS A 108 5.71 4.22 3.50
N ARG A 109 4.86 4.40 2.49
CA ARG A 109 4.27 5.71 2.17
C ARG A 109 3.04 6.03 3.00
N TYR A 110 2.48 5.07 3.74
CA TYR A 110 1.35 5.31 4.63
C TYR A 110 1.79 6.09 5.86
N ILE A 111 1.09 7.19 6.15
CA ILE A 111 1.23 7.95 7.39
C ILE A 111 0.03 7.64 8.29
N PRO A 112 0.25 7.25 9.56
CA PRO A 112 -0.82 7.09 10.55
C PRO A 112 -1.71 8.32 10.65
N VAL A 113 -3.02 8.10 10.76
CA VAL A 113 -4.01 9.19 10.75
C VAL A 113 -3.78 10.13 11.93
N GLY A 114 -3.45 9.60 13.11
CA GLY A 114 -3.13 10.41 14.29
C GLY A 114 -1.87 11.29 14.17
N LEU A 115 -1.06 11.11 13.11
CA LEU A 115 0.12 11.95 12.83
C LEU A 115 -0.12 12.96 11.70
N LEU A 116 -1.25 12.89 11.01
CA LEU A 116 -1.57 13.79 9.90
C LEU A 116 -2.17 15.10 10.43
N GLU A 117 -1.63 16.23 9.97
CA GLU A 117 -2.21 17.55 10.24
C GLU A 117 -3.55 17.73 9.50
N ARG A 118 -3.67 17.14 8.31
CA ARG A 118 -4.86 17.20 7.45
C ARG A 118 -5.22 15.84 6.89
N LEU A 119 -6.51 15.57 6.79
CA LEU A 119 -7.06 14.38 6.15
C LEU A 119 -7.83 14.74 4.88
N PRO A 120 -7.87 13.85 3.88
CA PRO A 120 -7.07 12.63 3.75
C PRO A 120 -5.62 12.91 3.33
N GLN A 121 -4.71 11.97 3.61
CA GLN A 121 -3.40 11.93 2.94
C GLN A 121 -3.63 11.81 1.42
N ARG A 122 -2.84 12.51 0.60
CA ARG A 122 -2.90 12.37 -0.87
C ARG A 122 -1.92 11.32 -1.37
N ILE A 123 -2.29 10.59 -2.41
CA ILE A 123 -1.47 9.48 -2.96
C ILE A 123 -0.06 9.89 -3.43
N ASN A 124 0.11 11.16 -3.82
CA ASN A 124 1.38 11.71 -4.31
C ASN A 124 2.12 12.52 -3.23
N GLU A 125 1.55 12.66 -2.03
CA GLU A 125 2.27 13.28 -0.91
C GLU A 125 3.44 12.38 -0.52
N ARG A 126 4.60 13.00 -0.38
CA ARG A 126 5.77 12.36 0.19
C ARG A 126 5.80 12.75 1.66
N PRO A 127 5.66 11.80 2.60
CA PRO A 127 5.80 12.10 4.01
C PRO A 127 7.15 12.79 4.25
N PRO A 128 7.22 13.86 5.06
CA PRO A 128 8.49 14.24 5.66
C PRO A 128 9.00 13.09 6.54
N TYR A 129 10.27 13.11 6.93
CA TYR A 129 10.75 12.17 7.95
C TYR A 129 9.98 12.40 9.25
N TYR A 130 9.41 11.33 9.81
CA TYR A 130 8.70 11.36 11.08
C TYR A 130 9.05 10.12 11.90
N LEU A 131 8.92 10.26 13.23
CA LEU A 131 8.93 9.11 14.13
C LEU A 131 7.50 8.61 14.27
N GLY A 132 7.32 7.32 14.04
CA GLY A 132 6.05 6.65 14.28
C GLY A 132 5.69 6.67 15.77
N ARG A 133 4.45 6.30 16.07
CA ARG A 133 3.94 6.18 17.45
C ARG A 133 4.72 5.15 18.27
N ASP A 134 5.37 4.19 17.61
CA ASP A 134 6.29 3.24 18.19
C ASP A 134 7.46 2.89 17.23
N TYR A 135 8.35 2.02 17.71
CA TYR A 135 9.51 1.58 16.94
C TYR A 135 9.13 0.85 15.65
N LEU A 136 8.10 0.01 15.69
CA LEU A 136 7.69 -0.81 14.54
C LEU A 136 7.07 0.06 13.44
N GLU A 137 6.28 1.05 13.83
CA GLU A 137 5.72 2.04 12.92
C GLU A 137 6.80 2.92 12.27
N THR A 138 7.80 3.31 13.06
CA THR A 138 8.98 4.03 12.55
C THR A 138 9.74 3.18 11.53
N LEU A 139 9.92 1.89 11.83
CA LEU A 139 10.57 0.93 10.93
C LEU A 139 9.79 0.75 9.63
N MET A 140 8.46 0.60 9.71
CA MET A 140 7.59 0.47 8.54
C MET A 140 7.47 1.75 7.71
N ALA A 141 7.68 2.93 8.30
CA ALA A 141 7.70 4.22 7.59
C ALA A 141 9.04 4.50 6.89
N SER A 142 10.09 3.73 7.20
CA SER A 142 11.42 3.95 6.64
C SER A 142 11.44 3.75 5.13
N GLN A 143 12.21 4.59 4.45
CA GLN A 143 12.54 4.42 3.03
C GLN A 143 13.89 3.71 2.82
N ASN A 144 14.56 3.28 3.90
CA ASN A 144 15.80 2.53 3.83
C ASN A 144 15.51 1.04 3.57
N VAL A 145 16.20 0.46 2.59
CA VAL A 145 16.10 -0.96 2.25
C VAL A 145 16.50 -1.86 3.42
N ASP A 146 17.49 -1.46 4.22
CA ASP A 146 17.95 -2.26 5.36
C ASP A 146 16.84 -2.46 6.40
N ASP A 147 15.98 -1.46 6.58
CA ASP A 147 14.82 -1.55 7.47
C ASP A 147 13.75 -2.50 6.90
N TRP A 148 13.56 -2.50 5.58
CA TRP A 148 12.65 -3.45 4.92
C TRP A 148 13.18 -4.89 5.02
N ILE A 149 14.50 -5.08 4.88
CA ILE A 149 15.15 -6.37 5.09
C ILE A 149 14.89 -6.82 6.53
N LYS A 150 15.09 -5.95 7.52
CA LYS A 150 14.83 -6.26 8.92
C LYS A 150 13.38 -6.68 9.18
N ILE A 151 12.39 -6.02 8.59
CA ILE A 151 10.98 -6.44 8.66
C ILE A 151 10.81 -7.83 8.04
N SER A 152 11.40 -8.07 6.88
CA SER A 152 11.32 -9.38 6.23
C SER A 152 11.97 -10.50 7.06
N GLU A 153 13.03 -10.20 7.83
CA GLU A 153 13.66 -11.17 8.72
C GLU A 153 12.78 -11.55 9.92
N MET A 154 11.96 -10.61 10.42
CA MET A 154 10.98 -10.90 11.46
C MET A 154 9.94 -11.93 11.01
N LEU A 155 9.60 -11.95 9.72
CA LEU A 155 8.52 -12.77 9.17
C LEU A 155 9.00 -14.07 8.51
N LEU A 156 10.16 -14.04 7.86
CA LEU A 156 10.65 -15.13 7.00
C LEU A 156 12.01 -15.70 7.46
N GLY A 157 12.51 -15.27 8.62
CA GLY A 157 13.84 -15.65 9.12
C GLY A 157 14.98 -14.86 8.48
N ARG A 158 16.20 -15.08 8.98
CA ARG A 158 17.40 -14.30 8.62
C ARG A 158 17.77 -14.46 7.14
N VAL A 159 18.28 -13.38 6.55
CA VAL A 159 18.88 -13.41 5.22
C VAL A 159 20.35 -13.84 5.28
N PRO A 160 20.94 -14.35 4.18
CA PRO A 160 22.38 -14.55 4.08
C PRO A 160 23.16 -13.25 4.29
N ALA A 161 24.39 -13.34 4.80
CA ALA A 161 25.21 -12.17 5.14
C ALA A 161 25.51 -11.22 3.96
N ASN A 162 25.44 -11.72 2.72
CA ASN A 162 25.66 -10.96 1.49
C ASN A 162 24.35 -10.65 0.74
N PHE A 163 23.20 -10.79 1.40
CA PHE A 163 21.92 -10.45 0.79
C PHE A 163 21.82 -8.95 0.55
N SER A 164 21.37 -8.58 -0.64
CA SER A 164 21.08 -7.19 -1.00
C SER A 164 19.79 -7.13 -1.80
N PHE A 165 18.98 -6.12 -1.54
CA PHE A 165 17.76 -5.87 -2.29
C PHE A 165 17.83 -4.51 -2.98
N LEU A 166 17.30 -4.45 -4.20
CA LEU A 166 17.15 -3.21 -4.96
C LEU A 166 15.70 -3.16 -5.47
N PRO A 167 14.87 -2.23 -4.99
CA PRO A 167 13.48 -2.11 -5.45
C PRO A 167 13.42 -1.81 -6.95
N LYS A 168 12.47 -2.45 -7.66
CA LYS A 168 12.29 -2.23 -9.11
C LYS A 168 11.86 -0.83 -9.44
N HIS A 169 10.94 -0.31 -8.64
CA HIS A 169 10.56 1.09 -8.75
C HIS A 169 11.69 1.87 -8.10
N LYS A 170 12.21 2.90 -8.79
CA LYS A 170 13.08 3.93 -8.20
C LYS A 170 12.32 4.69 -7.10
N ALA A 171 11.86 4.01 -6.06
CA ALA A 171 11.77 4.59 -4.75
C ALA A 171 13.16 5.19 -4.53
N ASN A 172 13.22 6.46 -4.14
CA ASN A 172 14.49 7.14 -3.86
C ASN A 172 15.15 6.59 -2.59
N SER A 173 15.10 5.27 -2.36
CA SER A 173 15.73 4.51 -1.29
C SER A 173 17.26 4.45 -1.46
N TYR A 174 17.84 5.46 -2.12
CA TYR A 174 19.27 5.61 -2.33
C TYR A 174 19.77 6.88 -1.65
N LYS A 175 20.67 6.64 -0.70
CA LYS A 175 21.41 7.55 0.20
C LYS A 175 20.72 7.89 1.51
#